data_AF-A0A1V4YGA4-F1
#
_entry.id   AF-A0A1V4YGA4-F1
#
_cell.length_a   1.000
_cell.length_b   1.000
_cell.length_c   1.000
_cell.angle_alpha   90.00
_cell.angle_beta   90.00
_cell.angle_gamma   90.00
#
_symmetry.space_group_name_H-M   'P 1'
#
loop_
_entity.id
_entity.type
_entity.pdbx_description
1 polymer ?
#
loop_
_entity_poly.entity_id
_entity_poly.type
_entity_poly.pdbx_seq_one_letter_code
_entity_poly.pdbx_strand_id
1 'polypeptide(L)'
;MNLTTLLIQSVAILGGLGLAVGIMLIVASRKFKVETNPLIDEILGVLPGANCGACGYAGCADFAQRVVNENAPINGCPVGGFDVAKQIGGIMGQEVAEGEKEYPFVLCNGGVNCIDRFEYVGIEDCKAVMMLSDGEKGCNFGCMGRGTCVRACPFGAMSIGEDKLPHVNKNLCTSCGLCISACPNGILAFAKESEKVHVKCRSHDKGKDVKAACTVGCIACKICEKNCPVQAITVTDFLAEIDQSKCTACGICVEKCPQHTIELRSVP
;
A
#
# COMPACT_ATOMS: atom_id res chain seq x y z
N MET A 1 17.35 -28.79 63.00
CA MET A 1 18.00 -28.02 61.92
C MET A 1 17.79 -26.54 62.23
N ASN A 2 18.83 -25.74 62.38
CA ASN A 2 18.69 -24.33 62.77
C ASN A 2 18.19 -23.48 61.59
N LEU A 3 17.38 -22.44 61.87
CA LEU A 3 16.85 -21.54 60.83
C LEU A 3 17.98 -20.89 60.01
N THR A 4 19.08 -20.53 60.67
CA THR A 4 20.31 -20.03 60.03
C THR A 4 20.93 -21.04 59.06
N THR A 5 20.99 -22.33 59.41
CA THR A 5 21.49 -23.36 58.48
C THR A 5 20.57 -23.54 57.25
N LEU A 6 19.25 -23.41 57.42
CA LEU A 6 18.27 -23.48 56.32
C LEU A 6 18.36 -22.29 55.36
N LEU A 7 18.58 -21.09 55.89
CA LEU A 7 18.77 -19.87 55.09
C LEU A 7 20.07 -19.94 54.28
N ILE A 8 21.17 -20.37 54.90
CA ILE A 8 22.46 -20.50 54.21
C ILE A 8 22.38 -21.54 53.09
N GLN A 9 21.73 -22.69 53.33
CA GLN A 9 21.55 -23.72 52.30
C GLN A 9 20.68 -23.23 51.14
N SER A 10 19.58 -22.52 51.42
CA SER A 10 18.70 -21.96 50.39
C SER A 10 19.43 -20.95 49.51
N VAL A 11 20.21 -20.04 50.11
CA VAL A 11 21.02 -19.05 49.38
C VAL A 11 22.11 -19.73 48.55
N ALA A 12 22.76 -20.75 49.10
CA ALA A 12 23.80 -21.50 48.38
C ALA A 12 23.24 -22.26 47.16
N ILE A 13 22.07 -22.88 47.30
CA ILE A 13 21.44 -23.64 46.21
C ILE A 13 20.93 -22.69 45.12
N LEU A 14 20.21 -21.62 45.48
CA LEU A 14 19.68 -20.66 44.50
C LEU A 14 20.82 -19.87 43.82
N GLY A 15 21.82 -19.44 44.60
CA GLY A 15 22.99 -18.75 44.08
C GLY A 15 23.84 -19.64 43.18
N GLY A 16 24.07 -20.89 43.58
CA GLY A 16 24.82 -21.87 42.78
C GLY A 16 24.12 -22.22 41.47
N LEU A 17 22.79 -22.42 41.51
CA LEU A 17 22.00 -22.66 40.31
C LEU A 17 22.02 -21.44 39.37
N GLY A 18 21.84 -20.24 39.93
CA GLY A 18 21.90 -19.00 39.15
C GLY A 18 23.26 -18.79 38.47
N LEU A 19 24.35 -19.06 39.19
CA LEU A 19 25.70 -18.98 38.64
C LEU A 19 25.93 -20.03 37.54
N ALA A 20 25.49 -21.27 37.75
CA ALA A 20 25.61 -22.34 36.77
C ALA A 20 24.84 -22.04 35.47
N VAL A 21 23.58 -21.60 35.59
CA VAL A 21 22.75 -21.22 34.44
C VAL A 21 23.33 -19.97 33.75
N GLY A 22 23.79 -18.98 34.51
CA GLY A 22 24.43 -17.78 33.96
C GLY A 22 25.69 -18.10 33.14
N ILE A 23 26.58 -18.95 33.68
CA ILE A 23 27.76 -19.41 32.95
C ILE A 23 27.35 -20.18 31.69
N MET A 24 26.37 -21.08 31.79
CA MET A 24 25.86 -21.84 30.64
C MET A 24 25.33 -20.91 29.54
N LEU A 25 24.56 -19.88 29.89
CA LEU A 25 24.02 -18.90 28.94
C LEU A 25 25.12 -18.06 28.30
N ILE A 26 26.15 -17.64 29.06
CA ILE A 26 27.30 -16.90 28.51
C ILE A 26 28.09 -17.76 27.51
N VAL A 27 28.34 -19.04 27.86
CA VAL A 27 29.03 -19.98 26.97
C VAL A 27 28.21 -20.23 25.71
N ALA A 28 26.90 -20.46 25.85
CA ALA A 28 26.00 -20.64 24.72
C ALA A 28 25.97 -19.38 23.83
N SER A 29 25.79 -18.19 24.42
CA SER A 29 25.74 -16.92 23.71
C SER A 29 27.00 -16.65 22.89
N ARG A 30 28.19 -16.96 23.43
CA ARG A 30 29.45 -16.79 22.70
C ARG A 30 29.66 -17.85 21.62
N LYS A 31 29.31 -19.12 21.92
CA LYS A 31 29.49 -20.23 20.98
C LYS A 31 28.56 -20.13 19.77
N PHE A 32 27.37 -19.60 19.95
CA PHE A 32 26.36 -19.43 18.90
C PHE A 32 26.24 -17.99 18.39
N LYS A 33 27.21 -17.10 18.71
CA LYS A 33 27.23 -15.76 18.16
C LYS A 33 27.46 -15.85 16.65
N VAL A 34 26.44 -15.51 15.87
CA VAL A 34 26.56 -15.39 14.41
C VAL A 34 27.23 -14.05 14.11
N GLU A 35 28.31 -14.06 13.35
CA GLU A 35 28.92 -12.82 12.87
C GLU A 35 28.01 -12.19 11.82
N THR A 36 27.37 -11.09 12.19
CA THR A 36 26.61 -10.23 11.27
C THR A 36 27.59 -9.33 10.52
N ASN A 37 27.36 -9.14 9.22
CA ASN A 37 28.08 -8.13 8.47
C ASN A 37 27.78 -6.75 9.10
N PRO A 38 28.79 -5.96 9.51
CA PRO A 38 28.59 -4.67 10.17
C PRO A 38 27.66 -3.72 9.38
N LEU A 39 27.68 -3.81 8.05
CA LEU A 39 26.80 -3.02 7.17
C LEU A 39 25.31 -3.30 7.40
N ILE A 40 24.94 -4.54 7.76
CA ILE A 40 23.55 -4.90 8.05
C ILE A 40 23.08 -4.17 9.31
N ASP A 41 23.92 -4.12 10.35
CA ASP A 41 23.60 -3.45 11.60
C ASP A 41 23.52 -1.91 11.42
N GLU A 42 24.40 -1.34 10.59
CA GLU A 42 24.34 0.08 10.21
C GLU A 42 23.04 0.43 9.46
N ILE A 43 22.67 -0.39 8.45
CA ILE A 43 21.43 -0.19 7.69
C ILE A 43 20.22 -0.38 8.62
N LEU A 44 20.23 -1.39 9.49
CA LEU A 44 19.16 -1.60 10.45
C LEU A 44 18.96 -0.41 11.40
N GLY A 45 20.05 0.26 11.78
CA GLY A 45 20.02 1.45 12.63
C GLY A 45 19.38 2.69 11.99
N VAL A 46 19.38 2.79 10.66
CA VAL A 46 18.74 3.92 9.93
C VAL A 46 17.31 3.61 9.50
N LEU A 47 16.90 2.34 9.50
CA LEU A 47 15.53 1.96 9.15
C LEU A 47 14.52 2.40 10.22
N PRO A 48 13.26 2.66 9.86
CA PRO A 48 12.22 3.08 10.82
C PRO A 48 11.90 2.07 11.94
N GLY A 49 12.40 0.83 11.88
CA GLY A 49 12.15 -0.20 12.89
C GLY A 49 10.70 -0.72 12.97
N ALA A 50 9.82 -0.30 12.06
CA ALA A 50 8.39 -0.59 12.12
C ALA A 50 8.01 -2.05 11.79
N ASN A 51 8.90 -2.82 11.14
CA ASN A 51 8.66 -4.22 10.73
C ASN A 51 7.31 -4.47 10.02
N CYS A 52 6.86 -3.50 9.21
CA CYS A 52 5.51 -3.51 8.62
C CYS A 52 5.37 -4.33 7.32
N GLY A 53 6.48 -4.78 6.72
CA GLY A 53 6.48 -5.55 5.48
C GLY A 53 6.05 -4.80 4.21
N ALA A 54 5.85 -3.47 4.27
CA ALA A 54 5.42 -2.67 3.12
C ALA A 54 6.39 -2.74 1.92
N CYS A 55 7.68 -2.98 2.17
CA CYS A 55 8.70 -3.17 1.16
C CYS A 55 8.73 -4.59 0.55
N GLY A 56 7.87 -5.51 1.01
CA GLY A 56 7.82 -6.90 0.55
C GLY A 56 8.74 -7.88 1.29
N TYR A 57 9.48 -7.41 2.30
CA TYR A 57 10.38 -8.23 3.13
C TYR A 57 9.77 -8.55 4.50
N ALA A 58 10.26 -9.59 5.18
CA ALA A 58 9.67 -10.06 6.44
C ALA A 58 9.80 -9.05 7.59
N GLY A 59 10.76 -8.12 7.52
CA GLY A 59 10.98 -7.08 8.50
C GLY A 59 12.16 -6.19 8.15
N CYS A 60 12.49 -5.24 9.03
CA CYS A 60 13.60 -4.31 8.80
C CYS A 60 14.95 -5.03 8.74
N ALA A 61 15.16 -6.05 9.57
CA ALA A 61 16.39 -6.85 9.57
C ALA A 61 16.53 -7.68 8.28
N ASP A 62 15.45 -8.29 7.79
CA ASP A 62 15.46 -9.02 6.51
C ASP A 62 15.74 -8.05 5.36
N PHE A 63 15.08 -6.88 5.31
CA PHE A 63 15.38 -5.86 4.29
C PHE A 63 16.86 -5.43 4.32
N ALA A 64 17.40 -5.11 5.50
CA ALA A 64 18.82 -4.74 5.65
C ALA A 64 19.76 -5.84 5.14
N GLN A 65 19.47 -7.09 5.47
CA GLN A 65 20.25 -8.23 5.00
C GLN A 65 20.19 -8.38 3.47
N ARG A 66 19.01 -8.19 2.86
CA ARG A 66 18.82 -8.30 1.40
C ARG A 66 19.48 -7.15 0.65
N VAL A 67 19.51 -5.94 1.22
CA VAL A 67 20.23 -4.80 0.63
C VAL A 67 21.72 -5.10 0.54
N VAL A 68 22.31 -5.68 1.59
CA VAL A 68 23.75 -5.99 1.63
C VAL A 68 24.10 -7.21 0.79
N ASN A 69 23.33 -8.30 0.91
CA ASN A 69 23.73 -9.60 0.37
C ASN A 69 23.10 -9.95 -0.98
N GLU A 70 21.97 -9.33 -1.32
CA GLU A 70 21.13 -9.76 -2.45
C GLU A 70 20.73 -8.61 -3.38
N ASN A 71 21.42 -7.46 -3.29
CA ASN A 71 21.19 -6.27 -4.11
C ASN A 71 19.73 -5.78 -4.10
N ALA A 72 19.04 -5.89 -2.95
CA ALA A 72 17.75 -5.23 -2.81
C ALA A 72 17.90 -3.71 -3.02
N PRO A 73 16.91 -3.03 -3.64
CA PRO A 73 16.98 -1.59 -3.88
C PRO A 73 17.15 -0.80 -2.58
N ILE A 74 18.16 0.07 -2.53
CA ILE A 74 18.45 0.95 -1.37
C ILE A 74 17.33 1.94 -1.06
N ASN A 75 16.50 2.27 -2.06
CA ASN A 75 15.29 3.07 -1.93
C ASN A 75 14.02 2.23 -1.69
N GLY A 76 14.17 0.95 -1.34
CA GLY A 76 13.06 0.00 -1.22
C GLY A 76 12.17 0.20 0.02
N CYS A 77 12.51 1.06 0.98
CA CYS A 77 11.69 1.33 2.16
C CYS A 77 10.74 2.51 1.93
N PRO A 78 9.45 2.30 1.57
CA PRO A 78 8.54 3.39 1.30
C PRO A 78 8.25 4.24 2.54
N VAL A 79 8.19 3.61 3.72
CA VAL A 79 7.94 4.29 5.00
C VAL A 79 9.08 5.22 5.39
N GLY A 80 10.33 4.81 5.13
CA GLY A 80 11.50 5.63 5.38
C GLY A 80 11.72 6.72 4.33
N GLY A 81 11.15 6.55 3.14
CA GLY A 81 11.21 7.52 2.06
C GLY A 81 12.64 7.81 1.60
N PHE A 82 12.81 9.00 0.99
CA PHE A 82 14.08 9.41 0.41
C PHE A 82 15.18 9.63 1.47
N ASP A 83 14.83 10.09 2.67
CA ASP A 83 15.81 10.35 3.73
C ASP A 83 16.54 9.08 4.16
N VAL A 84 15.78 8.00 4.39
CA VAL A 84 16.36 6.68 4.71
C VAL A 84 17.12 6.12 3.51
N ALA A 85 16.60 6.26 2.30
CA ALA A 85 17.29 5.80 1.09
C ALA A 85 18.67 6.48 0.93
N LYS A 86 18.76 7.78 1.19
CA LYS A 86 20.01 8.54 1.14
C LYS A 86 21.01 8.07 2.19
N GLN A 87 20.56 7.77 3.40
CA GLN A 87 21.42 7.22 4.46
C GLN A 87 21.94 5.83 4.09
N ILE A 88 21.07 4.95 3.57
CA ILE A 88 21.47 3.61 3.09
C ILE A 88 22.44 3.73 1.91
N GLY A 89 22.20 4.65 0.97
CA GLY A 89 23.12 4.93 -0.14
C GLY A 89 24.50 5.37 0.35
N GLY A 90 24.58 6.20 1.39
CA GLY A 90 25.84 6.57 2.03
C GLY A 90 26.60 5.38 2.62
N ILE A 91 25.89 4.43 3.25
CA ILE A 91 26.49 3.19 3.79
C ILE A 91 26.96 2.27 2.66
N MET A 92 26.17 2.13 1.60
CA MET A 92 26.45 1.24 0.46
C MET A 92 27.39 1.87 -0.58
N GLY A 93 27.76 3.15 -0.44
CA GLY A 93 28.55 3.89 -1.43
C GLY A 93 27.82 4.11 -2.76
N GLN A 94 26.48 4.18 -2.75
CA GLN A 94 25.64 4.36 -3.92
C GLN A 94 24.92 5.71 -3.88
N GLU A 95 24.89 6.43 -5.01
CA GLU A 95 24.10 7.65 -5.14
C GLU A 95 22.61 7.33 -5.31
N VAL A 96 21.77 8.13 -4.65
CA VAL A 96 20.31 8.00 -4.71
C VAL A 96 19.72 9.27 -5.27
N ALA A 97 19.02 9.16 -6.40
CA ALA A 97 18.21 10.24 -6.92
C ALA A 97 16.83 10.24 -6.26
N GLU A 98 16.31 11.42 -5.92
CA GLU A 98 14.93 11.56 -5.48
C GLU A 98 14.00 11.27 -6.66
N GLY A 99 13.17 10.24 -6.52
CA GLY A 99 12.14 9.91 -7.49
C GLY A 99 10.95 10.84 -7.39
N GLU A 100 10.14 10.89 -8.45
CA GLU A 100 8.87 11.61 -8.40
C GLU A 100 7.93 10.96 -7.38
N LYS A 101 7.22 11.80 -6.59
CA LYS A 101 6.25 11.33 -5.62
C LYS A 101 5.04 10.72 -6.32
N GLU A 102 4.66 9.54 -5.88
CA GLU A 102 3.44 8.86 -6.29
C GLU A 102 2.54 8.61 -5.08
N TYR A 103 1.23 8.58 -5.32
CA TYR A 103 0.24 8.37 -4.26
C TYR A 103 -0.83 7.38 -4.74
N PRO A 104 -1.46 6.63 -3.83
CA PRO A 104 -2.63 5.84 -4.18
C PRO A 104 -3.71 6.74 -4.81
N PHE A 105 -4.23 6.30 -5.94
CA PHE A 105 -5.26 6.95 -6.73
C PHE A 105 -6.44 6.00 -6.92
N VAL A 106 -7.66 6.55 -6.83
CA VAL A 106 -8.89 5.79 -6.91
C VAL A 106 -9.38 5.72 -8.35
N LEU A 107 -9.33 4.52 -8.92
CA LEU A 107 -9.83 4.17 -10.25
C LEU A 107 -11.35 3.89 -10.26
N CYS A 108 -12.10 4.63 -9.45
CA CYS A 108 -13.54 4.49 -9.34
C CYS A 108 -14.17 5.85 -9.01
N ASN A 109 -15.13 6.28 -9.84
CA ASN A 109 -16.01 7.42 -9.54
C ASN A 109 -17.44 6.99 -9.19
N GLY A 110 -17.64 5.67 -9.03
CA GLY A 110 -18.96 5.04 -8.91
C GLY A 110 -19.69 5.46 -7.64
N GLY A 111 -19.09 5.33 -6.46
CA GLY A 111 -19.59 5.91 -5.21
C GLY A 111 -21.12 5.92 -5.05
N VAL A 112 -21.68 7.12 -4.90
CA VAL A 112 -23.14 7.40 -4.88
C VAL A 112 -23.81 7.36 -6.27
N ASN A 113 -23.03 7.42 -7.35
CA ASN A 113 -23.48 7.31 -8.75
C ASN A 113 -23.76 5.86 -9.19
N CYS A 114 -23.42 4.89 -8.36
CA CYS A 114 -23.65 3.47 -8.58
C CYS A 114 -24.76 2.97 -7.66
N ILE A 115 -25.74 2.28 -8.23
CA ILE A 115 -26.89 1.75 -7.50
C ILE A 115 -26.44 0.71 -6.45
N ASP A 116 -27.23 0.60 -5.39
CA ASP A 116 -27.09 -0.47 -4.40
C ASP A 116 -28.14 -1.56 -4.72
N ARG A 117 -27.71 -2.83 -4.74
CA ARG A 117 -28.57 -4.01 -4.98
C ARG A 117 -29.41 -4.35 -3.76
N PHE A 118 -28.88 -4.05 -2.57
CA PHE A 118 -29.52 -4.26 -1.28
C PHE A 118 -28.96 -3.26 -0.27
N GLU A 119 -29.69 -3.03 0.81
CA GLU A 119 -29.21 -2.24 1.95
C GLU A 119 -28.37 -3.13 2.87
N TYR A 120 -27.07 -2.86 2.94
CA TYR A 120 -26.18 -3.54 3.87
C TYR A 120 -26.20 -2.88 5.25
N VAL A 121 -26.59 -3.65 6.26
CA VAL A 121 -26.49 -3.27 7.68
C VAL A 121 -25.54 -4.26 8.35
N GLY A 122 -24.33 -3.82 8.66
CA GLY A 122 -23.31 -4.71 9.21
C GLY A 122 -22.01 -3.99 9.57
N ILE A 123 -20.93 -4.76 9.61
CA ILE A 123 -19.60 -4.24 9.87
C ILE A 123 -19.18 -3.37 8.68
N GLU A 124 -18.74 -2.14 8.95
CA GLU A 124 -18.17 -1.24 7.95
C GLU A 124 -16.83 -1.79 7.43
N ASP A 125 -16.85 -2.84 6.62
CA ASP A 125 -15.69 -3.42 5.94
C ASP A 125 -16.02 -3.93 4.54
N CYS A 126 -15.17 -3.57 3.57
CA CYS A 126 -15.37 -3.95 2.17
C CYS A 126 -15.26 -5.47 2.02
N LYS A 127 -14.37 -6.15 2.74
CA LYS A 127 -14.26 -7.61 2.66
C LYS A 127 -15.50 -8.27 3.24
N ALA A 128 -16.05 -7.73 4.34
CA ALA A 128 -17.28 -8.23 4.94
C ALA A 128 -18.48 -8.13 3.99
N VAL A 129 -18.71 -6.97 3.35
CA VAL A 129 -19.82 -6.83 2.38
C VAL A 129 -19.59 -7.66 1.12
N MET A 130 -18.34 -7.84 0.67
CA MET A 130 -18.01 -8.68 -0.49
C MET A 130 -18.36 -10.16 -0.28
N MET A 131 -18.44 -10.64 0.98
CA MET A 131 -18.91 -12.00 1.27
C MET A 131 -20.41 -12.19 1.00
N LEU A 132 -21.16 -11.10 0.78
CA LEU A 132 -22.58 -11.10 0.49
C LEU A 132 -22.79 -10.77 -0.99
N SER A 133 -22.91 -11.79 -1.84
CA SER A 133 -23.24 -11.65 -3.26
C SER A 133 -22.29 -10.72 -4.04
N ASP A 134 -20.97 -10.81 -3.76
CA ASP A 134 -19.92 -10.01 -4.38
C ASP A 134 -20.07 -8.49 -4.16
N GLY A 135 -20.69 -8.11 -3.05
CA GLY A 135 -20.84 -6.73 -2.63
C GLY A 135 -22.24 -6.16 -2.90
N GLU A 136 -22.53 -5.05 -2.21
CA GLU A 136 -23.82 -4.37 -2.27
C GLU A 136 -24.02 -3.56 -3.54
N LYS A 137 -22.94 -3.15 -4.22
CA LYS A 137 -23.02 -2.28 -5.39
C LYS A 137 -23.52 -3.04 -6.61
N GLY A 138 -24.25 -2.33 -7.48
CA GLY A 138 -24.65 -2.84 -8.79
C GLY A 138 -23.46 -3.26 -9.65
N CYS A 139 -22.30 -2.63 -9.45
CA CYS A 139 -21.04 -2.94 -10.10
C CYS A 139 -20.13 -3.79 -9.17
N ASN A 140 -19.73 -4.98 -9.63
CA ASN A 140 -18.84 -5.88 -8.87
C ASN A 140 -17.39 -5.37 -8.76
N PHE A 141 -16.99 -4.44 -9.63
CA PHE A 141 -15.64 -3.91 -9.70
C PHE A 141 -15.47 -2.59 -8.93
N GLY A 142 -16.57 -1.98 -8.50
CA GLY A 142 -16.57 -0.64 -7.93
C GLY A 142 -16.08 -0.58 -6.48
N CYS A 143 -15.93 0.63 -5.95
CA CYS A 143 -15.73 0.82 -4.52
C CYS A 143 -17.01 0.44 -3.76
N MET A 144 -16.87 -0.33 -2.69
CA MET A 144 -17.98 -0.61 -1.76
C MET A 144 -18.17 0.51 -0.72
N GLY A 145 -17.22 1.44 -0.58
CA GLY A 145 -17.35 2.57 0.36
C GLY A 145 -17.23 2.20 1.85
N ARG A 146 -16.84 0.98 2.20
CA ARG A 146 -16.80 0.45 3.58
C ARG A 146 -15.43 0.52 4.26
N GLY A 147 -14.48 1.30 3.74
CA GLY A 147 -13.29 1.70 4.49
C GLY A 147 -12.22 0.62 4.80
N THR A 148 -12.15 -0.51 4.10
CA THR A 148 -11.04 -1.47 4.32
C THR A 148 -9.66 -0.84 4.07
N CYS A 149 -9.53 0.03 3.07
CA CYS A 149 -8.32 0.81 2.84
C CYS A 149 -8.01 1.80 3.96
N VAL A 150 -9.04 2.34 4.62
CA VAL A 150 -8.89 3.25 5.78
C VAL A 150 -8.30 2.50 6.97
N ARG A 151 -8.85 1.34 7.31
CA ARG A 151 -8.28 0.47 8.37
C ARG A 151 -6.86 0.00 8.07
N ALA A 152 -6.55 -0.22 6.79
CA ALA A 152 -5.23 -0.68 6.38
C ALA A 152 -4.15 0.41 6.47
N CYS A 153 -4.52 1.69 6.59
CA CYS A 153 -3.57 2.79 6.60
C CYS A 153 -3.09 3.09 8.04
N PRO A 154 -1.81 2.81 8.40
CA PRO A 154 -1.32 3.10 9.75
C PRO A 154 -1.01 4.60 9.97
N PHE A 155 -1.00 5.39 8.90
CA PHE A 155 -0.67 6.82 8.93
C PHE A 155 -1.89 7.74 8.96
N GLY A 156 -3.11 7.18 8.93
CA GLY A 156 -4.35 7.98 8.88
C GLY A 156 -4.50 8.79 7.59
N ALA A 157 -3.81 8.41 6.51
CA ALA A 157 -3.84 9.14 5.24
C ALA A 157 -5.10 8.85 4.41
N MET A 158 -5.95 7.90 4.81
CA MET A 158 -7.12 7.47 4.06
C MET A 158 -8.39 7.83 4.82
N SER A 159 -9.42 8.31 4.13
CA SER A 159 -10.78 8.48 4.65
C SER A 159 -11.82 8.04 3.63
N ILE A 160 -13.07 7.82 4.04
CA ILE A 160 -14.20 7.69 3.12
C ILE A 160 -14.95 9.02 3.09
N GLY A 161 -15.15 9.56 1.89
CA GLY A 161 -15.87 10.81 1.69
C GLY A 161 -17.39 10.62 1.65
N GLU A 162 -18.12 11.73 1.58
CA GLU A 162 -19.59 11.73 1.41
C GLU A 162 -20.03 11.08 0.09
N ASP A 163 -19.14 11.08 -0.90
CA ASP A 163 -19.30 10.39 -2.18
C ASP A 163 -19.20 8.85 -2.07
N LYS A 164 -19.00 8.31 -0.86
CA LYS A 164 -18.74 6.89 -0.59
C LYS A 164 -17.49 6.36 -1.29
N LEU A 165 -16.51 7.23 -1.58
CA LEU A 165 -15.22 6.84 -2.17
C LEU A 165 -14.06 7.10 -1.20
N PRO A 166 -12.91 6.43 -1.38
CA PRO A 166 -11.72 6.72 -0.60
C PRO A 166 -11.11 8.08 -0.99
N HIS A 167 -10.67 8.85 -0.01
CA HIS A 167 -9.89 10.07 -0.22
C HIS A 167 -8.51 9.91 0.42
N VAL A 168 -7.48 10.41 -0.26
CA VAL A 168 -6.08 10.27 0.16
C VAL A 168 -5.52 11.64 0.55
N ASN A 169 -5.14 11.79 1.81
CA ASN A 169 -4.39 12.93 2.29
C ASN A 169 -2.90 12.76 1.94
N LYS A 170 -2.45 13.46 0.91
CA LYS A 170 -1.07 13.42 0.41
C LYS A 170 -0.02 13.81 1.46
N ASN A 171 -0.38 14.66 2.44
CA ASN A 171 0.56 15.14 3.47
C ASN A 171 0.89 14.07 4.51
N LEU A 172 0.00 13.08 4.67
CA LEU A 172 0.18 11.97 5.61
C LEU A 172 0.60 10.68 4.91
N CYS A 173 0.44 10.60 3.60
CA CYS A 173 0.71 9.40 2.82
C CYS A 173 2.22 9.20 2.63
N THR A 174 2.70 8.02 2.99
CA THR A 174 4.11 7.57 2.82
C THR A 174 4.28 6.60 1.64
N SER A 175 3.26 6.47 0.79
CA SER A 175 3.29 5.60 -0.40
C SER A 175 3.66 4.13 -0.13
N CYS A 176 3.26 3.62 1.04
CA CYS A 176 3.55 2.23 1.46
C CYS A 176 2.70 1.15 0.77
N GLY A 177 1.65 1.51 0.03
CA GLY A 177 0.84 0.56 -0.76
C GLY A 177 -0.10 -0.36 0.03
N LEU A 178 -0.13 -0.30 1.36
CA LEU A 178 -1.00 -1.16 2.20
C LEU A 178 -2.49 -1.02 1.86
N CYS A 179 -2.94 0.19 1.47
CA CYS A 179 -4.31 0.40 1.04
C CYS A 179 -4.63 -0.26 -0.31
N ILE A 180 -3.64 -0.33 -1.21
CA ILE A 180 -3.76 -0.98 -2.52
C ILE A 180 -3.90 -2.49 -2.34
N SER A 181 -3.02 -3.11 -1.55
CA SER A 181 -3.06 -4.54 -1.28
C SER A 181 -4.29 -4.98 -0.47
N ALA A 182 -4.80 -4.11 0.39
CA ALA A 182 -6.00 -4.39 1.18
C ALA A 182 -7.32 -4.29 0.39
N CYS A 183 -7.32 -3.64 -0.78
CA CYS A 183 -8.53 -3.39 -1.55
C CYS A 183 -9.04 -4.66 -2.23
N PRO A 184 -10.24 -5.19 -1.86
CA PRO A 184 -10.74 -6.44 -2.45
C PRO A 184 -11.05 -6.34 -3.95
N ASN A 185 -11.40 -5.14 -4.44
CA ASN A 185 -11.74 -4.91 -5.85
C ASN A 185 -10.61 -4.26 -6.66
N GLY A 186 -9.43 -4.07 -6.07
CA GLY A 186 -8.26 -3.56 -6.80
C GLY A 186 -8.43 -2.18 -7.47
N ILE A 187 -9.28 -1.32 -6.90
CA ILE A 187 -9.56 0.02 -7.47
C ILE A 187 -8.54 1.10 -7.08
N LEU A 188 -7.52 0.75 -6.29
CA LEU A 188 -6.46 1.66 -5.89
C LEU A 188 -5.20 1.30 -6.66
N ALA A 189 -4.55 2.29 -7.27
CA ALA A 189 -3.27 2.12 -7.95
C ALA A 189 -2.37 3.31 -7.64
N PHE A 190 -1.05 3.16 -7.72
CA PHE A 190 -0.17 4.32 -7.65
C PHE A 190 -0.33 5.18 -8.90
N ALA A 191 -0.36 6.49 -8.68
CA ALA A 191 -0.27 7.49 -9.73
C ALA A 191 0.75 8.55 -9.32
N LYS A 192 1.65 8.89 -10.23
CA LYS A 192 2.65 9.94 -10.04
C LYS A 192 1.98 11.31 -10.01
N GLU A 193 2.68 12.30 -9.48
CA GLU A 193 2.19 13.68 -9.44
C GLU A 193 2.04 14.32 -10.83
N SER A 194 2.94 13.98 -11.77
CA SER A 194 2.90 14.38 -13.18
C SER A 194 1.75 13.75 -13.96
N GLU A 195 1.24 12.61 -13.50
CA GLU A 195 0.15 11.88 -14.14
C GLU A 195 -1.19 12.52 -13.78
N LYS A 196 -1.62 13.47 -14.62
CA LYS A 196 -2.80 14.30 -14.35
C LYS A 196 -4.11 13.73 -14.88
N VAL A 197 -4.10 12.81 -15.83
CA VAL A 197 -5.34 12.34 -16.50
C VAL A 197 -5.51 10.85 -16.28
N HIS A 198 -6.63 10.46 -15.67
CA HIS A 198 -6.91 9.07 -15.31
C HIS A 198 -8.35 8.67 -15.66
N VAL A 199 -8.55 7.41 -16.02
CA VAL A 199 -9.89 6.81 -16.17
C VAL A 199 -10.33 6.32 -14.78
N LYS A 200 -11.37 6.92 -14.21
CA LYS A 200 -11.91 6.56 -12.89
C LYS A 200 -12.97 5.45 -12.99
N CYS A 201 -12.62 4.36 -13.65
CA CYS A 201 -13.44 3.15 -13.71
C CYS A 201 -12.56 1.91 -13.77
N ARG A 202 -13.07 0.81 -13.22
CA ARG A 202 -12.44 -0.52 -13.23
C ARG A 202 -13.40 -1.63 -13.69
N SER A 203 -14.58 -1.26 -14.18
CA SER A 203 -15.55 -2.25 -14.66
C SER A 203 -15.11 -2.79 -16.02
N HIS A 204 -15.16 -4.12 -16.13
CA HIS A 204 -14.96 -4.85 -17.38
C HIS A 204 -16.31 -5.36 -17.95
N ASP A 205 -17.42 -4.84 -17.43
CA ASP A 205 -18.76 -5.20 -17.91
C ASP A 205 -19.05 -4.50 -19.24
N LYS A 206 -19.99 -5.06 -20.02
CA LYS A 206 -20.44 -4.44 -21.26
C LYS A 206 -21.12 -3.12 -20.93
N GLY A 207 -20.98 -2.12 -21.81
CA GLY A 207 -21.50 -0.77 -21.57
C GLY A 207 -23.01 -0.68 -21.26
N LYS A 208 -23.83 -1.64 -21.71
CA LYS A 208 -25.26 -1.72 -21.31
C LYS A 208 -25.40 -2.01 -19.82
N ASP A 209 -24.65 -2.98 -19.32
CA ASP A 209 -24.69 -3.44 -17.93
C ASP A 209 -24.06 -2.39 -17.01
N VAL A 210 -22.97 -1.74 -17.46
CA VAL A 210 -22.38 -0.59 -16.77
C VAL A 210 -23.41 0.54 -16.61
N LYS A 211 -24.13 0.94 -17.67
CA LYS A 211 -25.15 2.00 -17.59
C LYS A 211 -26.32 1.63 -16.69
N ALA A 212 -26.68 0.35 -16.61
CA ALA A 212 -27.71 -0.11 -15.70
C ALA A 212 -27.28 0.01 -14.23
N ALA A 213 -25.98 -0.14 -13.95
CA ALA A 213 -25.44 -0.12 -12.60
C ALA A 213 -24.89 1.24 -12.14
N CYS A 214 -24.30 2.03 -13.04
CA CYS A 214 -23.52 3.23 -12.72
C CYS A 214 -23.65 4.30 -13.80
N THR A 215 -23.98 5.53 -13.40
CA THR A 215 -24.18 6.65 -14.34
C THR A 215 -22.89 7.27 -14.88
N VAL A 216 -21.76 6.99 -14.23
CA VAL A 216 -20.43 7.54 -14.54
C VAL A 216 -19.40 6.47 -14.92
N GLY A 217 -19.84 5.25 -15.23
CA GLY A 217 -18.96 4.14 -15.59
C GLY A 217 -18.47 4.20 -17.04
N CYS A 218 -17.30 3.61 -17.31
CA CYS A 218 -16.80 3.51 -18.68
C CYS A 218 -17.66 2.53 -19.49
N ILE A 219 -18.09 2.95 -20.69
CA ILE A 219 -18.95 2.15 -21.57
C ILE A 219 -18.23 1.64 -22.82
N ALA A 220 -16.89 1.67 -22.83
CA ALA A 220 -16.04 1.22 -23.93
C ALA A 220 -16.35 1.84 -25.32
N CYS A 221 -16.87 3.08 -25.37
CA CYS A 221 -17.33 3.69 -26.63
C CYS A 221 -16.21 4.09 -27.62
N LYS A 222 -14.94 4.00 -27.21
CA LYS A 222 -13.74 4.37 -28.00
C LYS A 222 -13.64 5.83 -28.44
N ILE A 223 -14.47 6.72 -27.90
CA ILE A 223 -14.40 8.16 -28.23
C ILE A 223 -13.07 8.75 -27.75
N CYS A 224 -12.62 8.42 -26.53
CA CYS A 224 -11.35 8.90 -25.98
C CYS A 224 -10.14 8.40 -26.78
N GLU A 225 -10.12 7.11 -27.14
CA GLU A 225 -9.09 6.48 -27.98
C GLU A 225 -8.96 7.17 -29.34
N LYS A 226 -10.08 7.39 -30.04
CA LYS A 226 -10.09 8.03 -31.37
C LYS A 226 -9.67 9.50 -31.36
N ASN A 227 -9.88 10.20 -30.25
CA ASN A 227 -9.61 11.64 -30.16
C ASN A 227 -8.29 11.97 -29.44
N CYS A 228 -7.52 10.96 -29.01
CA CYS A 228 -6.23 11.17 -28.38
C CYS A 228 -5.17 11.51 -29.45
N PRO A 229 -4.58 12.72 -29.45
CA PRO A 229 -3.63 13.14 -30.48
C PRO A 229 -2.32 12.34 -30.46
N VAL A 230 -1.96 11.83 -29.29
CA VAL A 230 -0.73 11.05 -29.04
C VAL A 230 -1.00 9.55 -28.91
N GLN A 231 -2.23 9.10 -29.16
CA GLN A 231 -2.63 7.69 -29.07
C GLN A 231 -2.23 7.02 -27.74
N ALA A 232 -2.34 7.76 -26.64
CA ALA A 232 -2.04 7.26 -25.29
C ALA A 232 -3.17 6.40 -24.70
N ILE A 233 -4.34 6.32 -25.35
CA ILE A 233 -5.52 5.64 -24.78
C ILE A 233 -5.84 4.41 -25.60
N THR A 234 -5.99 3.27 -24.94
CA THR A 234 -6.41 2.01 -25.56
C THR A 234 -7.69 1.52 -24.88
N VAL A 235 -8.67 1.06 -25.66
CA VAL A 235 -9.89 0.43 -25.10
C VAL A 235 -9.83 -1.08 -25.33
N THR A 236 -9.60 -1.81 -24.25
CA THR A 236 -9.49 -3.27 -24.20
C THR A 236 -10.37 -3.80 -23.08
N ASP A 237 -10.97 -4.98 -23.30
CA ASP A 237 -11.80 -5.64 -22.29
C ASP A 237 -12.87 -4.74 -21.66
N PHE A 238 -13.59 -4.02 -22.52
CA PHE A 238 -14.66 -3.08 -22.15
C PHE A 238 -14.24 -1.89 -21.24
N LEU A 239 -12.94 -1.66 -21.06
CA LEU A 239 -12.40 -0.55 -20.27
C LEU A 239 -11.43 0.30 -21.10
N ALA A 240 -11.38 1.61 -20.81
CA ALA A 240 -10.38 2.50 -21.37
C ALA A 240 -9.18 2.58 -20.42
N GLU A 241 -7.98 2.44 -20.94
CA GLU A 241 -6.72 2.54 -20.21
C GLU A 241 -5.84 3.63 -20.83
N ILE A 242 -5.14 4.39 -19.99
CA ILE A 242 -4.26 5.48 -20.41
C ILE A 242 -2.81 5.08 -20.12
N ASP A 243 -2.01 5.04 -21.17
CA ASP A 243 -0.56 4.94 -21.10
C ASP A 243 0.02 6.30 -20.66
N GLN A 244 0.37 6.38 -19.38
CA GLN A 244 0.90 7.59 -18.77
C GLN A 244 2.27 8.01 -19.35
N SER A 245 3.01 7.10 -19.98
CA SER A 245 4.29 7.44 -20.62
C SER A 245 4.12 8.30 -21.89
N LYS A 246 2.94 8.24 -22.52
CA LYS A 246 2.61 8.99 -23.74
C LYS A 246 1.68 10.17 -23.48
N CYS A 247 0.93 10.14 -22.37
CA CYS A 247 -0.08 11.14 -22.07
C CYS A 247 0.54 12.53 -21.86
N THR A 248 0.08 13.51 -22.64
CA THR A 248 0.52 14.92 -22.51
C THR A 248 -0.41 15.76 -21.62
N ALA A 249 -1.39 15.13 -20.97
CA ALA A 249 -2.42 15.79 -20.16
C ALA A 249 -3.20 16.92 -20.87
N CYS A 250 -3.40 16.81 -22.19
CA CYS A 250 -4.10 17.84 -22.99
C CYS A 250 -5.60 18.01 -22.72
N GLY A 251 -6.24 17.10 -21.97
CA GLY A 251 -7.64 17.23 -21.55
C GLY A 251 -8.72 16.84 -22.59
N ILE A 252 -8.38 16.62 -23.86
CA ILE A 252 -9.38 16.30 -24.92
C ILE A 252 -10.26 15.08 -24.57
N CYS A 253 -9.67 14.06 -23.95
CA CYS A 253 -10.39 12.86 -23.56
C CYS A 253 -11.36 13.08 -22.38
N VAL A 254 -11.07 14.05 -21.51
CA VAL A 254 -11.92 14.47 -20.38
C VAL A 254 -13.17 15.15 -20.93
N GLU A 255 -12.99 16.11 -21.84
CA GLU A 255 -14.10 16.87 -22.45
C GLU A 255 -15.03 15.99 -23.29
N LYS A 256 -14.48 15.04 -24.04
CA LYS A 256 -15.25 14.19 -24.96
C LYS A 256 -15.84 12.94 -24.32
N CYS A 257 -15.58 12.66 -23.05
CA CYS A 257 -16.11 11.46 -22.39
C CYS A 257 -17.61 11.65 -22.06
N PRO A 258 -18.54 10.90 -22.69
CA PRO A 258 -19.97 11.08 -22.46
C PRO A 258 -20.45 10.58 -21.09
N GLN A 259 -19.58 9.91 -20.33
CA GLN A 259 -19.86 9.41 -18.98
C GLN A 259 -19.10 10.19 -17.90
N HIS A 260 -18.30 11.19 -18.30
CA HIS A 260 -17.45 11.96 -17.39
C HIS A 260 -16.57 11.07 -16.46
N THR A 261 -16.19 9.89 -16.96
CA THR A 261 -15.39 8.91 -16.22
C THR A 261 -13.91 9.28 -16.18
N ILE A 262 -13.44 10.06 -17.16
CA ILE A 262 -12.04 10.50 -17.25
C ILE A 262 -11.95 11.86 -16.59
N GLU A 263 -11.11 12.00 -15.58
CA GLU A 263 -10.93 13.25 -14.84
C GLU A 263 -9.50 13.76 -14.95
N LEU A 264 -9.38 15.08 -14.92
CA LEU A 264 -8.11 15.76 -14.76
C LEU A 264 -7.91 16.02 -13.27
N ARG A 265 -6.88 15.39 -12.69
CA ARG A 265 -6.47 15.60 -11.31
C ARG A 265 -6.11 17.06 -11.13
N SER A 266 -6.94 17.81 -10.42
CA SER A 266 -6.52 19.08 -9.85
C SER A 266 -5.43 18.76 -8.82
N VAL A 267 -4.29 19.42 -8.96
CA VAL A 267 -3.25 19.39 -7.92
C VAL A 267 -3.81 20.28 -6.79
N PRO A 268 -4.15 19.74 -5.60
CA PRO A 268 -4.37 20.57 -4.43
C PRO A 268 -3.07 21.21 -3.97
#